data_AF-A0A1V3HBS0-F1
#
_entry.id   AF-A0A1V3HBS0-F1
#
_cell.length_a   1.000
_cell.length_b   1.000
_cell.length_c   1.000
_cell.angle_alpha   90.00
_cell.angle_beta   90.00
_cell.angle_gamma   90.00
#
_symmetry.space_group_name_H-M   'P 1'
#
loop_
_entity.id
_entity.type
_entity.pdbx_description
1 polymer ?
#
loop_
_entity_poly.entity_id
_entity_poly.type
_entity_poly.pdbx_seq_one_letter_code
_entity_poly.pdbx_strand_id
1 'polypeptide(L)'
;MHQKLQDAGLTRRFCNSFKDNRREYIMDPITNLVVRDYERFRLQTAQYNHGGLYTDGENFYALIGDAADTRESPDSLIDTYNHYRTVTVPPAIIISELNESLEKIPTRGQLEIINHKGESFLYDEVTNYLNRYVPKKYQPFHFDYSFATQEFELITRTPLSLEDKEEIELTLSSIGFDGYKYIFSHNETIPDYPGKTTLQPNRKDNLILSASSFIKKQFTKPMLELYEEDEEFWLENRHSVFTGDNNLKREDYLPESFLGSETRCFIDASVFPRDNLRIYLSLYEIVIIALPFNMEPEQFYTMLRIEAFEFKELIKRKRLLFVIPQNLSRYSQRLLLEIINTRPESVIFSRRLTAASLEKIQEKSQLLGKTFSSDEQYQFLHLCYKSKNRWLEIIANSLAKQWEVGPQLIERDGAVSVYYMGASTLAVNTLKEREKDFTLELSSAAISLEYSLGLGAHHLPFDQPEYSEIKACEIISNFYNGFNAKKNFFCVNQR
;
A
#
# COMPACT_ATOMS: atom_id res chain seq x y z
N MET A 1 -30.46 -10.12 -16.62
CA MET A 1 -29.92 -8.83 -16.11
C MET A 1 -28.77 -8.34 -16.99
N HIS A 2 -27.86 -9.24 -17.40
CA HIS A 2 -26.77 -8.98 -18.37
C HIS A 2 -27.23 -8.37 -19.71
N GLN A 3 -28.37 -8.83 -20.24
CA GLN A 3 -28.94 -8.34 -21.52
C GLN A 3 -29.65 -6.99 -21.39
N LYS A 4 -30.15 -6.64 -20.19
CA LYS A 4 -30.80 -5.35 -19.93
C LYS A 4 -29.81 -4.18 -19.79
N LEU A 5 -28.53 -4.46 -19.56
CA LEU A 5 -27.47 -3.44 -19.50
C LEU A 5 -26.92 -3.10 -20.90
N GLN A 6 -26.93 -4.05 -21.84
CA GLN A 6 -26.62 -3.80 -23.26
C GLN A 6 -27.73 -2.98 -23.95
N ASP A 7 -29.00 -3.26 -23.65
CA ASP A 7 -30.15 -2.54 -24.24
C ASP A 7 -30.34 -1.10 -23.72
N ALA A 8 -29.66 -0.71 -22.63
CA ALA A 8 -29.81 0.60 -22.01
C ALA A 8 -28.97 1.72 -22.66
N GLY A 9 -28.21 1.43 -23.73
CA GLY A 9 -27.43 2.45 -24.46
C GLY A 9 -26.33 3.14 -23.63
N LEU A 10 -25.96 2.56 -22.48
CA LEU A 10 -24.95 3.10 -21.57
C LEU A 10 -23.56 3.08 -22.22
N THR A 11 -23.17 2.00 -22.91
CA THR A 11 -21.87 1.90 -23.61
C THR A 11 -21.67 3.00 -24.66
N ARG A 12 -22.73 3.37 -25.40
CA ARG A 12 -22.69 4.42 -26.44
C ARG A 12 -22.47 5.84 -25.90
N ARG A 13 -22.83 6.13 -24.65
CA ARG A 13 -22.62 7.47 -24.07
C ARG A 13 -21.17 7.67 -23.61
N PHE A 14 -20.49 6.63 -23.16
CA PHE A 14 -19.14 6.74 -22.57
C PHE A 14 -18.05 6.85 -23.62
N CYS A 15 -18.25 6.20 -24.75
CA CYS A 15 -17.21 5.98 -25.74
C CYS A 15 -17.09 7.16 -26.75
N ASN A 16 -18.05 8.11 -26.72
CA ASN A 16 -18.08 9.33 -27.55
C ASN A 16 -17.18 10.49 -27.06
N SER A 17 -16.47 10.39 -25.92
CA SER A 17 -15.55 11.45 -25.46
C SER A 17 -14.17 11.41 -26.13
N PHE A 18 -13.93 10.46 -27.05
CA PHE A 18 -12.62 10.17 -27.65
C PHE A 18 -12.17 11.13 -28.77
N LYS A 19 -12.94 12.18 -29.09
CA LYS A 19 -12.74 13.05 -30.27
C LYS A 19 -12.35 14.48 -29.95
N ASP A 20 -11.27 14.72 -29.21
CA ASP A 20 -10.61 16.03 -29.28
C ASP A 20 -9.08 15.96 -29.15
N ASN A 21 -8.41 16.63 -30.09
CA ASN A 21 -6.99 16.41 -30.42
C ASN A 21 -6.10 17.50 -29.78
N ARG A 22 -5.01 17.07 -29.12
CA ARG A 22 -3.84 17.84 -28.64
C ARG A 22 -4.01 18.71 -27.39
N ARG A 23 -4.24 18.07 -26.24
CA ARG A 23 -3.62 18.36 -24.93
C ARG A 23 -3.24 17.01 -24.32
N GLU A 24 -2.44 16.94 -23.26
CA GLU A 24 -2.19 15.69 -22.51
C GLU A 24 -3.50 14.88 -22.42
N TYR A 25 -3.47 13.63 -22.87
CA TYR A 25 -4.68 12.85 -23.14
C TYR A 25 -5.34 12.45 -21.80
N ILE A 26 -6.28 13.26 -21.33
CA ILE A 26 -7.08 12.96 -20.14
C ILE A 26 -8.15 11.96 -20.54
N MET A 27 -8.00 10.72 -20.08
CA MET A 27 -9.00 9.67 -20.29
C MET A 27 -10.21 9.90 -19.39
N ASP A 28 -11.40 9.55 -19.85
CA ASP A 28 -12.58 9.61 -18.99
C ASP A 28 -12.50 8.57 -17.85
N PRO A 29 -13.20 8.79 -16.73
CA PRO A 29 -13.10 7.92 -15.56
C PRO A 29 -13.46 6.45 -15.79
N ILE A 30 -14.38 6.15 -16.72
CA ILE A 30 -14.76 4.77 -17.03
C ILE A 30 -13.64 4.09 -17.81
N THR A 31 -13.06 4.78 -18.79
CA THR A 31 -11.92 4.23 -19.52
C THR A 31 -10.75 3.93 -18.57
N ASN A 32 -10.47 4.80 -17.60
CA ASN A 32 -9.45 4.53 -16.57
C ASN A 32 -9.74 3.24 -15.78
N LEU A 33 -11.00 2.97 -15.41
CA LEU A 33 -11.40 1.73 -14.74
C LEU A 33 -11.26 0.50 -15.65
N VAL A 34 -11.65 0.60 -16.92
CA VAL A 34 -11.51 -0.50 -17.89
C VAL A 34 -10.03 -0.83 -18.10
N VAL A 35 -9.17 0.19 -18.22
CA VAL A 35 -7.71 0.01 -18.28
C VAL A 35 -7.23 -0.74 -17.04
N ARG A 36 -7.58 -0.29 -15.84
CA ARG A 36 -7.18 -0.97 -14.59
C ARG A 36 -7.65 -2.43 -14.56
N ASP A 37 -8.90 -2.70 -14.91
CA ASP A 37 -9.46 -4.06 -14.95
C ASP A 37 -8.70 -4.97 -15.93
N TYR A 38 -8.39 -4.45 -17.12
CA TYR A 38 -7.58 -5.16 -18.11
C TYR A 38 -6.17 -5.43 -17.60
N GLU A 39 -5.52 -4.47 -16.93
CA GLU A 39 -4.17 -4.65 -16.39
C GLU A 39 -4.12 -5.72 -15.31
N ARG A 40 -5.07 -5.74 -14.38
CA ARG A 40 -5.18 -6.79 -13.36
C ARG A 40 -5.31 -8.17 -14.02
N PHE A 41 -6.20 -8.28 -15.00
CA PHE A 41 -6.36 -9.50 -15.78
C PHE A 41 -5.07 -9.89 -16.53
N ARG A 42 -4.39 -8.93 -17.15
CA ARG A 42 -3.14 -9.11 -17.90
C ARG A 42 -1.99 -9.60 -17.02
N LEU A 43 -1.85 -9.09 -15.79
CA LEU A 43 -0.83 -9.54 -14.84
C LEU A 43 -1.07 -10.99 -14.40
N GLN A 44 -2.32 -11.34 -14.11
CA GLN A 44 -2.71 -12.67 -13.62
C GLN A 44 -2.74 -13.73 -14.72
N THR A 45 -2.76 -13.30 -15.97
CA THR A 45 -2.78 -14.18 -17.14
C THR A 45 -1.59 -13.93 -18.08
N ALA A 46 -0.46 -13.49 -17.52
CA ALA A 46 0.73 -13.09 -18.27
C ALA A 46 1.39 -14.24 -19.06
N GLN A 47 0.97 -15.49 -18.86
CA GLN A 47 1.37 -16.62 -19.71
C GLN A 47 0.86 -16.49 -21.16
N TYR A 48 -0.23 -15.74 -21.39
CA TYR A 48 -0.78 -15.51 -22.72
C TYR A 48 -0.15 -14.30 -23.41
N ASN A 49 -0.18 -14.29 -24.74
CA ASN A 49 0.28 -13.17 -25.56
C ASN A 49 -0.75 -12.03 -25.61
N HIS A 50 -0.76 -11.18 -24.59
CA HIS A 50 -1.54 -9.94 -24.57
C HIS A 50 -0.94 -8.89 -25.49
N GLY A 51 -1.72 -8.41 -26.46
CA GLY A 51 -1.33 -7.37 -27.42
C GLY A 51 -1.77 -5.95 -27.04
N GLY A 52 -2.70 -5.81 -26.10
CA GLY A 52 -3.14 -4.50 -25.58
C GLY A 52 -4.66 -4.37 -25.47
N LEU A 53 -5.08 -3.20 -24.97
CA LEU A 53 -6.47 -2.78 -24.93
C LEU A 53 -6.73 -1.79 -26.08
N TYR A 54 -7.90 -1.90 -26.71
CA TYR A 54 -8.29 -1.12 -27.88
C TYR A 54 -9.76 -0.67 -27.78
N THR A 55 -10.13 0.35 -28.56
CA THR A 55 -11.51 0.83 -28.68
C THR A 55 -11.86 1.19 -30.12
N ASP A 56 -13.13 1.03 -30.49
CA ASP A 56 -13.72 1.57 -31.72
C ASP A 56 -14.57 2.84 -31.46
N GLY A 57 -14.56 3.35 -30.22
CA GLY A 57 -15.43 4.44 -29.79
C GLY A 57 -16.87 4.02 -29.48
N GLU A 58 -17.18 2.72 -29.45
CA GLU A 58 -18.42 2.15 -28.89
C GLU A 58 -18.16 1.04 -27.85
N ASN A 59 -17.16 0.19 -28.08
CA ASN A 59 -16.79 -0.96 -27.25
C ASN A 59 -15.29 -1.02 -26.98
N PHE A 60 -14.93 -1.74 -25.91
CA PHE A 60 -13.55 -2.03 -25.56
C PHE A 60 -13.17 -3.43 -26.01
N TYR A 61 -11.92 -3.61 -26.46
CA TYR A 61 -11.41 -4.87 -26.98
C TYR A 61 -10.04 -5.21 -26.37
N ALA A 62 -9.91 -6.42 -25.82
CA ALA A 62 -8.65 -6.95 -25.30
C ALA A 62 -8.06 -7.93 -26.32
N LEU A 63 -6.89 -7.59 -26.87
CA LEU A 63 -6.20 -8.44 -27.84
C LEU A 63 -5.37 -9.50 -27.14
N ILE A 64 -5.69 -10.78 -27.38
CA ILE A 64 -4.94 -11.92 -26.86
C ILE A 64 -4.63 -12.85 -28.05
N GLY A 65 -3.38 -12.80 -28.53
CA GLY A 65 -2.98 -13.52 -29.74
C GLY A 65 -3.15 -15.04 -29.65
N ASP A 66 -3.10 -15.59 -28.43
CA ASP A 66 -3.25 -17.04 -28.19
C ASP A 66 -4.71 -17.48 -28.02
N ALA A 67 -5.69 -16.57 -28.01
CA ALA A 67 -7.08 -16.89 -27.65
C ALA A 67 -7.75 -17.92 -28.58
N ALA A 68 -7.22 -18.13 -29.80
CA ALA A 68 -7.68 -19.13 -30.74
C ALA A 68 -7.01 -20.51 -30.56
N ASP A 69 -5.82 -20.57 -29.96
CA ASP A 69 -4.94 -21.75 -29.85
C ASP A 69 -4.85 -22.32 -28.42
N THR A 70 -5.45 -21.65 -27.43
CA THR A 70 -5.44 -22.11 -26.03
C THR A 70 -6.20 -23.43 -25.87
N ARG A 71 -5.60 -24.37 -25.12
CA ARG A 71 -6.27 -25.60 -24.64
C ARG A 71 -7.41 -25.30 -23.65
N GLU A 72 -7.49 -24.08 -23.13
CA GLU A 72 -8.61 -23.56 -22.36
C GLU A 72 -9.67 -23.00 -23.33
N SER A 73 -10.96 -23.27 -23.05
CA SER A 73 -12.05 -22.69 -23.83
C SER A 73 -12.01 -21.17 -23.74
N PRO A 74 -12.37 -20.43 -24.81
CA PRO A 74 -12.53 -18.97 -24.76
C PRO A 74 -13.39 -18.48 -23.59
N ASP A 75 -14.34 -19.30 -23.15
CA ASP A 75 -15.18 -19.06 -21.97
C ASP A 75 -14.35 -18.94 -20.67
N SER A 76 -13.26 -19.71 -20.52
CA SER A 76 -12.35 -19.66 -19.36
C SER A 76 -11.66 -18.31 -19.21
N LEU A 77 -11.22 -17.72 -20.33
CA LEU A 77 -10.58 -16.39 -20.33
C LEU A 77 -11.59 -15.29 -20.01
N ILE A 78 -12.82 -15.41 -20.52
CA ILE A 78 -13.92 -14.49 -20.22
C ILE A 78 -14.28 -14.56 -18.73
N ASP A 79 -14.40 -15.76 -18.17
CA ASP A 79 -14.68 -15.97 -16.74
C ASP A 79 -13.55 -15.39 -15.87
N THR A 80 -12.30 -15.60 -16.28
CA THR A 80 -11.13 -15.03 -15.61
C THR A 80 -11.14 -13.50 -15.66
N TYR A 81 -11.40 -12.90 -16.82
CA TYR A 81 -11.51 -11.44 -16.93
C TYR A 81 -12.65 -10.89 -16.05
N ASN A 82 -13.81 -11.55 -16.05
CA ASN A 82 -14.94 -11.18 -15.22
C ASN A 82 -14.65 -11.27 -13.71
N HIS A 83 -13.72 -12.13 -13.28
CA HIS A 83 -13.29 -12.20 -11.88
C HIS A 83 -12.56 -10.92 -11.43
N TYR A 84 -11.77 -10.31 -12.31
CA TYR A 84 -10.98 -9.10 -11.99
C TYR A 84 -11.71 -7.79 -12.31
N ARG A 85 -12.75 -7.86 -13.14
CA ARG A 85 -13.55 -6.70 -13.55
C ARG A 85 -14.32 -6.09 -12.37
N THR A 86 -14.31 -4.78 -12.30
CA THR A 86 -15.14 -4.02 -11.36
C THR A 86 -16.61 -4.19 -11.73
N VAL A 87 -17.45 -4.49 -10.73
CA VAL A 87 -18.90 -4.61 -10.94
C VAL A 87 -19.42 -3.30 -11.54
N THR A 88 -20.28 -3.40 -12.56
CA THR A 88 -20.86 -2.29 -13.35
C THR A 88 -19.98 -1.66 -14.43
N VAL A 89 -18.68 -1.96 -14.47
CA VAL A 89 -17.79 -1.49 -15.56
C VAL A 89 -18.05 -2.31 -16.83
N PRO A 90 -18.15 -1.67 -18.03
CA PRO A 90 -18.34 -2.38 -19.29
C PRO A 90 -17.18 -3.36 -19.54
N PRO A 91 -17.47 -4.62 -19.94
CA PRO A 91 -16.41 -5.59 -20.18
C PRO A 91 -15.70 -5.30 -21.50
N ALA A 92 -14.39 -5.51 -21.54
CA ALA A 92 -13.66 -5.63 -22.80
C ALA A 92 -13.96 -6.97 -23.48
N ILE A 93 -14.18 -6.93 -24.80
CA ILE A 93 -14.39 -8.10 -25.65
C ILE A 93 -13.02 -8.69 -26.00
N ILE A 94 -12.81 -9.97 -25.70
CA ILE A 94 -11.56 -10.65 -26.03
C ILE A 94 -11.54 -11.00 -27.52
N ILE A 95 -10.49 -10.56 -28.22
CA ILE A 95 -10.27 -10.80 -29.65
C ILE A 95 -8.88 -11.40 -29.89
N SER A 96 -8.75 -12.23 -30.93
CA SER A 96 -7.48 -12.86 -31.33
C SER A 96 -6.71 -12.08 -32.40
N GLU A 97 -7.42 -11.28 -33.20
CA GLU A 97 -6.85 -10.53 -34.33
C GLU A 97 -7.34 -9.08 -34.32
N LEU A 98 -6.50 -8.16 -34.80
CA LEU A 98 -6.83 -6.74 -34.89
C LEU A 98 -7.54 -6.41 -36.21
N ASN A 99 -8.55 -5.56 -36.13
CA ASN A 99 -9.12 -4.86 -37.28
C ASN A 99 -8.43 -3.49 -37.42
N GLU A 100 -8.25 -3.01 -38.65
CA GLU A 100 -7.56 -1.73 -38.95
C GLU A 100 -8.25 -0.49 -38.32
N SER A 101 -9.50 -0.61 -37.88
CA SER A 101 -10.30 0.49 -37.33
C SER A 101 -10.17 0.70 -35.81
N LEU A 102 -9.37 -0.11 -35.11
CA LEU A 102 -9.27 -0.07 -33.64
C LEU A 102 -8.15 0.86 -33.17
N GLU A 103 -8.48 1.78 -32.26
CA GLU A 103 -7.51 2.67 -31.62
C GLU A 103 -6.94 2.03 -30.35
N LYS A 104 -5.62 2.07 -30.18
CA LYS A 104 -4.96 1.51 -28.99
C LYS A 104 -5.13 2.43 -27.80
N ILE A 105 -5.57 1.86 -26.68
CA ILE A 105 -5.61 2.54 -25.39
C ILE A 105 -4.27 2.32 -24.67
N PRO A 106 -3.59 3.39 -24.20
CA PRO A 106 -2.38 3.25 -23.41
C PRO A 106 -2.67 2.61 -22.04
N THR A 107 -1.73 1.82 -21.54
CA THR A 107 -1.74 1.31 -20.17
C THR A 107 -1.11 2.33 -19.21
N ARG A 108 -1.40 2.21 -17.93
CA ARG A 108 -0.93 3.13 -16.89
C ARG A 108 0.59 3.12 -16.74
N GLY A 109 1.16 4.33 -16.68
CA GLY A 109 2.54 4.56 -16.28
C GLY A 109 2.77 4.37 -14.77
N GLN A 110 4.04 4.46 -14.33
CA GLN A 110 4.40 4.34 -12.92
C GLN A 110 3.67 5.38 -12.04
N LEU A 111 3.67 6.65 -12.47
CA LEU A 111 3.02 7.73 -11.74
C LEU A 111 1.51 7.52 -11.61
N GLU A 112 0.85 7.04 -12.67
CA GLU A 112 -0.59 6.78 -12.67
C GLU A 112 -0.97 5.64 -11.73
N ILE A 113 -0.14 4.59 -11.64
CA ILE A 113 -0.32 3.48 -10.69
C ILE A 113 -0.13 3.97 -9.24
N ILE A 114 0.95 4.73 -8.98
CA ILE A 114 1.24 5.30 -7.64
C ILE A 114 0.13 6.27 -7.21
N ASN A 115 -0.43 7.03 -8.15
CA ASN A 115 -1.51 7.97 -7.89
C ASN A 115 -2.89 7.31 -7.93
N HIS A 116 -2.98 5.98 -8.03
CA HIS A 116 -4.23 5.22 -7.99
C HIS A 116 -5.24 5.63 -9.07
N LYS A 117 -4.75 6.08 -10.23
CA LYS A 117 -5.61 6.43 -11.36
C LYS A 117 -6.39 5.21 -11.82
N GLY A 118 -7.71 5.36 -11.90
CA GLY A 118 -8.63 4.27 -12.26
C GLY A 118 -8.81 3.22 -11.16
N GLU A 119 -8.33 3.44 -9.93
CA GLU A 119 -8.59 2.53 -8.82
C GLU A 119 -10.02 2.64 -8.29
N SER A 120 -10.54 1.52 -7.81
CA SER A 120 -11.85 1.49 -7.15
C SER A 120 -11.66 1.46 -5.64
N PHE A 121 -12.34 2.37 -4.94
CA PHE A 121 -12.31 2.49 -3.50
C PHE A 121 -13.69 2.16 -2.90
N LEU A 122 -13.69 1.66 -1.67
CA LEU A 122 -14.88 1.74 -0.84
C LEU A 122 -15.12 3.20 -0.42
N TYR A 123 -16.37 3.57 -0.13
CA TYR A 123 -16.73 4.95 0.21
C TYR A 123 -15.92 5.51 1.40
N ASP A 124 -15.70 4.70 2.44
CA ASP A 124 -14.90 5.09 3.61
C ASP A 124 -13.41 5.26 3.26
N GLU A 125 -12.89 4.43 2.34
CA GLU A 125 -11.49 4.52 1.86
C GLU A 125 -11.26 5.81 1.06
N VAL A 126 -12.15 6.14 0.12
CA VAL A 126 -12.05 7.39 -0.65
C VAL A 126 -12.29 8.62 0.24
N THR A 127 -13.19 8.52 1.21
CA THR A 127 -13.38 9.58 2.21
C THR A 127 -12.09 9.88 2.97
N ASN A 128 -11.39 8.83 3.42
CA ASN A 128 -10.10 8.95 4.10
C ASN A 128 -8.97 9.41 3.16
N TYR A 129 -8.96 8.93 1.92
CA TYR A 129 -8.02 9.36 0.89
C TYR A 129 -8.16 10.86 0.62
N LEU A 130 -9.34 11.33 0.25
CA LEU A 130 -9.59 12.75 -0.04
C LEU A 130 -9.29 13.65 1.16
N ASN A 131 -9.54 13.21 2.40
CA ASN A 131 -9.24 14.01 3.58
C ASN A 131 -7.75 14.18 3.90
N ARG A 132 -6.87 13.36 3.31
CA ARG A 132 -5.41 13.55 3.38
C ARG A 132 -4.90 14.52 2.33
N TYR A 133 -5.43 14.45 1.10
CA TYR A 133 -4.91 15.22 -0.04
C TYR A 133 -5.60 16.58 -0.21
N VAL A 134 -6.91 16.68 0.04
CA VAL A 134 -7.62 17.97 -0.06
C VAL A 134 -7.17 18.88 1.09
N PRO A 135 -6.71 20.12 0.79
CA PRO A 135 -6.17 21.03 1.79
C PRO A 135 -7.09 21.24 2.99
N LYS A 136 -6.50 21.24 4.20
CA LYS A 136 -7.24 21.32 5.47
C LYS A 136 -8.13 22.56 5.59
N LYS A 137 -7.83 23.64 4.86
CA LYS A 137 -8.67 24.87 4.82
C LYS A 137 -10.07 24.63 4.27
N TYR A 138 -10.27 23.59 3.46
CA TYR A 138 -11.57 23.25 2.87
C TYR A 138 -12.37 22.24 3.69
N GLN A 139 -11.80 21.75 4.79
CA GLN A 139 -12.44 20.75 5.65
C GLN A 139 -13.31 21.43 6.72
N PRO A 140 -14.46 20.85 7.09
CA PRO A 140 -15.04 19.63 6.53
C PRO A 140 -15.73 19.86 5.18
N PHE A 141 -15.78 18.80 4.36
CA PHE A 141 -16.50 18.77 3.09
C PHE A 141 -17.26 17.45 2.94
N HIS A 142 -18.27 17.46 2.07
CA HIS A 142 -18.86 16.24 1.52
C HIS A 142 -18.49 16.12 0.05
N PHE A 143 -18.47 14.90 -0.45
CA PHE A 143 -18.24 14.65 -1.86
C PHE A 143 -19.16 13.52 -2.32
N ASP A 144 -19.47 13.52 -3.61
CA ASP A 144 -20.07 12.40 -4.32
C ASP A 144 -19.47 12.35 -5.72
N TYR A 145 -19.34 11.16 -6.29
CA TYR A 145 -18.86 11.03 -7.65
C TYR A 145 -19.50 9.84 -8.34
N SER A 146 -19.77 10.01 -9.63
CA SER A 146 -20.46 9.01 -10.43
C SER A 146 -19.70 8.78 -11.72
N PHE A 147 -19.26 7.54 -11.92
CA PHE A 147 -18.66 7.11 -13.18
C PHE A 147 -19.64 7.27 -14.35
N ALA A 148 -20.94 7.07 -14.10
CA ALA A 148 -21.97 7.09 -15.14
C ALA A 148 -22.33 8.51 -15.63
N THR A 149 -22.22 9.52 -14.77
CA THR A 149 -22.41 10.92 -15.17
C THR A 149 -21.09 11.64 -15.43
N GLN A 150 -19.96 11.04 -15.04
CA GLN A 150 -18.63 11.65 -15.05
C GLN A 150 -18.58 12.95 -14.25
N GLU A 151 -19.42 13.07 -13.22
CA GLU A 151 -19.48 14.25 -12.36
C GLU A 151 -18.85 13.92 -11.00
N PHE A 152 -18.05 14.87 -10.52
CA PHE A 152 -17.49 14.87 -9.16
C PHE A 152 -18.03 16.10 -8.44
N GLU A 153 -18.91 15.89 -7.47
CA GLU A 153 -19.45 16.97 -6.63
C GLU A 153 -18.63 17.11 -5.35
N LEU A 154 -18.23 18.34 -5.04
CA LEU A 154 -17.63 18.70 -3.76
C LEU A 154 -18.45 19.81 -3.10
N ILE A 155 -18.93 19.53 -1.89
CA ILE A 155 -19.75 20.44 -1.08
C ILE A 155 -18.90 20.94 0.10
N THR A 156 -18.57 22.22 0.10
CA THR A 156 -17.78 22.85 1.17
C THR A 156 -18.66 23.70 2.09
N ARG A 157 -18.19 23.97 3.31
CA ARG A 157 -18.93 24.82 4.25
C ARG A 157 -19.05 26.26 3.75
N THR A 158 -17.96 26.77 3.19
CA THR A 158 -17.86 28.14 2.67
C THR A 158 -17.84 28.14 1.14
N PRO A 159 -18.31 29.22 0.49
CA PRO A 159 -18.18 29.35 -0.95
C PRO A 159 -16.70 29.39 -1.35
N LEU A 160 -16.36 28.67 -2.41
CA LEU A 160 -15.00 28.61 -2.95
C LEU A 160 -14.78 29.73 -3.98
N SER A 161 -13.63 30.39 -3.91
CA SER A 161 -13.17 31.30 -4.97
C SER A 161 -12.81 30.53 -6.24
N LEU A 162 -12.52 31.24 -7.34
CA LEU A 162 -12.04 30.57 -8.56
C LEU A 162 -10.70 29.88 -8.34
N GLU A 163 -9.77 30.56 -7.66
CA GLU A 163 -8.45 30.03 -7.31
C GLU A 163 -8.55 28.78 -6.43
N ASP A 164 -9.48 28.78 -5.45
CA ASP A 164 -9.71 27.61 -4.60
C ASP A 164 -10.21 26.40 -5.40
N LYS A 165 -11.09 26.63 -6.39
CA LYS A 165 -11.59 25.55 -7.24
C LYS A 165 -10.46 24.97 -8.09
N GLU A 166 -9.65 25.83 -8.71
CA GLU A 166 -8.51 25.40 -9.51
C GLU A 166 -7.50 24.59 -8.68
N GLU A 167 -7.19 25.03 -7.44
CA GLU A 167 -6.31 24.29 -6.52
C GLU A 167 -6.86 22.88 -6.21
N ILE A 168 -8.17 22.79 -5.91
CA ILE A 168 -8.82 21.51 -5.62
C ILE A 168 -8.87 20.62 -6.87
N GLU A 169 -9.23 21.15 -8.02
CA GLU A 169 -9.27 20.40 -9.29
C GLU A 169 -7.89 19.82 -9.64
N LEU A 170 -6.83 20.62 -9.49
CA LEU A 170 -5.45 20.17 -9.69
C LEU A 170 -5.07 19.07 -8.69
N THR A 171 -5.45 19.25 -7.41
CA THR A 171 -5.20 18.26 -6.37
C THR A 171 -5.89 16.93 -6.69
N LEU A 172 -7.20 16.97 -6.98
CA LEU A 172 -8.01 15.78 -7.29
C LEU A 172 -7.53 15.08 -8.56
N SER A 173 -7.16 15.84 -9.59
CA SER A 173 -6.59 15.29 -10.83
C SER A 173 -5.23 14.63 -10.58
N SER A 174 -4.39 15.20 -9.71
CA SER A 174 -3.08 14.63 -9.38
C SER A 174 -3.16 13.29 -8.64
N ILE A 175 -4.29 12.99 -8.00
CA ILE A 175 -4.51 11.78 -7.20
C ILE A 175 -5.49 10.78 -7.85
N GLY A 176 -5.66 10.88 -9.18
CA GLY A 176 -6.39 9.87 -9.96
C GLY A 176 -7.89 10.14 -10.16
N PHE A 177 -8.39 11.33 -9.81
CA PHE A 177 -9.75 11.78 -10.16
C PHE A 177 -9.74 12.75 -11.35
N ASP A 178 -8.81 12.59 -12.30
CA ASP A 178 -8.83 13.32 -13.55
C ASP A 178 -9.98 12.85 -14.47
N GLY A 179 -10.39 13.72 -15.41
CA GLY A 179 -11.44 13.41 -16.38
C GLY A 179 -12.88 13.58 -15.88
N TYR A 180 -13.09 13.91 -14.59
CA TYR A 180 -14.40 14.30 -14.08
C TYR A 180 -14.73 15.75 -14.41
N LYS A 181 -16.03 16.01 -14.58
CA LYS A 181 -16.61 17.35 -14.52
C LYS A 181 -16.84 17.71 -13.05
N TYR A 182 -16.07 18.66 -12.55
CA TYR A 182 -16.17 19.11 -11.17
C TYR A 182 -17.36 20.04 -10.95
N ILE A 183 -18.12 19.77 -9.90
CA ILE A 183 -19.28 20.56 -9.45
C ILE A 183 -19.00 21.00 -8.02
N PHE A 184 -18.86 22.31 -7.82
CA PHE A 184 -18.64 22.88 -6.49
C PHE A 184 -19.93 23.53 -5.98
N SER A 185 -20.42 23.03 -4.86
CA SER A 185 -21.55 23.61 -4.14
C SER A 185 -21.13 23.97 -2.71
N HIS A 186 -21.94 24.77 -2.02
CA HIS A 186 -21.66 25.15 -0.63
C HIS A 186 -22.87 24.89 0.26
N ASN A 187 -22.60 24.48 1.49
CA ASN A 187 -23.61 24.28 2.50
C ASN A 187 -23.05 24.65 3.89
N GLU A 188 -23.49 25.79 4.41
CA GLU A 188 -23.05 26.31 5.72
C GLU A 188 -23.40 25.38 6.89
N THR A 189 -24.36 24.47 6.70
CA THR A 189 -24.83 23.54 7.74
C THR A 189 -24.02 22.26 7.86
N ILE A 190 -22.95 22.08 7.07
CA ILE A 190 -22.07 20.90 7.16
C ILE A 190 -21.47 20.83 8.59
N PRO A 191 -21.75 19.76 9.35
CA PRO A 191 -21.24 19.61 10.70
C PRO A 191 -19.73 19.44 10.70
N ASP A 192 -19.07 19.87 11.78
CA ASP A 192 -17.68 19.51 12.00
C ASP A 192 -17.52 17.99 12.03
N TYR A 193 -16.36 17.51 11.59
CA TYR A 193 -16.03 16.10 11.79
C TYR A 193 -16.13 15.72 13.27
N PRO A 194 -16.57 14.48 13.57
CA PRO A 194 -16.67 13.98 14.94
C PRO A 194 -15.36 14.14 15.72
N GLY A 195 -14.23 14.09 15.00
CA GLY A 195 -12.88 14.26 15.55
C GLY A 195 -12.43 13.07 16.39
N LYS A 196 -13.17 11.96 16.37
CA LYS A 196 -12.85 10.69 17.02
C LYS A 196 -13.20 9.56 16.07
N THR A 197 -12.25 8.65 15.87
CA THR A 197 -12.45 7.39 15.15
C THR A 197 -12.54 6.25 16.16
N THR A 198 -13.48 5.33 15.95
CA THR A 198 -13.64 4.14 16.79
C THR A 198 -13.34 2.91 15.96
N LEU A 199 -12.40 2.10 16.43
CA LEU A 199 -12.11 0.80 15.84
C LEU A 199 -13.16 -0.19 16.32
N GLN A 200 -13.86 -0.84 15.41
CA GLN A 200 -14.81 -1.88 15.76
C GLN A 200 -14.13 -3.25 15.65
N PRO A 201 -14.38 -4.19 16.57
CA PRO A 201 -13.80 -5.52 16.50
C PRO A 201 -14.08 -6.20 15.14
N ASN A 202 -13.09 -6.93 14.61
CA ASN A 202 -13.20 -7.75 13.40
C ASN A 202 -13.62 -7.01 12.11
N ARG A 203 -13.38 -5.70 12.01
CA ARG A 203 -13.53 -4.96 10.75
C ARG A 203 -12.21 -4.85 10.00
N LYS A 204 -12.26 -5.06 8.68
CA LYS A 204 -11.11 -4.91 7.78
C LYS A 204 -10.57 -3.48 7.79
N ASP A 205 -11.47 -2.51 7.96
CA ASP A 205 -11.20 -1.07 7.92
C ASP A 205 -10.30 -0.59 9.09
N ASN A 206 -10.03 -1.43 10.09
CA ASN A 206 -9.22 -1.04 11.26
C ASN A 206 -7.74 -0.79 10.95
N LEU A 207 -7.25 -1.29 9.82
CA LEU A 207 -5.87 -1.09 9.37
C LEU A 207 -5.69 0.21 8.58
N ILE A 208 -6.79 0.80 8.08
CA ILE A 208 -6.76 2.02 7.27
C ILE A 208 -6.21 3.16 8.11
N LEU A 209 -5.08 3.74 7.71
CA LEU A 209 -4.47 4.87 8.41
C LEU A 209 -5.39 6.10 8.37
N SER A 210 -5.97 6.46 9.51
CA SER A 210 -6.90 7.58 9.63
C SER A 210 -6.24 8.90 9.22
N ALA A 211 -6.89 9.70 8.38
CA ALA A 211 -6.49 11.07 8.11
C ALA A 211 -6.48 11.90 9.40
N SER A 212 -5.52 12.80 9.55
CA SER A 212 -5.40 13.62 10.77
C SER A 212 -6.69 14.39 11.08
N SER A 213 -7.42 14.79 10.04
CA SER A 213 -8.70 15.52 10.11
C SER A 213 -9.77 14.82 10.93
N PHE A 214 -9.80 13.49 10.92
CA PHE A 214 -10.81 12.68 11.62
C PHE A 214 -10.50 12.43 13.10
N ILE A 215 -9.27 12.69 13.52
CA ILE A 215 -8.79 12.36 14.88
C ILE A 215 -8.39 13.58 15.71
N LYS A 216 -8.66 14.80 15.22
CA LYS A 216 -8.30 16.08 15.86
C LYS A 216 -8.79 16.23 17.31
N LYS A 217 -9.91 15.61 17.69
CA LYS A 217 -10.49 15.67 19.05
C LYS A 217 -10.16 14.43 19.89
N GLN A 218 -9.35 13.49 19.35
CA GLN A 218 -9.01 12.22 19.98
C GLN A 218 -7.63 12.23 20.62
N PHE A 219 -6.68 12.96 20.05
CA PHE A 219 -5.28 13.00 20.49
C PHE A 219 -4.85 14.42 20.87
N THR A 220 -3.77 14.53 21.64
CA THR A 220 -3.21 15.82 22.04
C THR A 220 -2.48 16.49 20.88
N LYS A 221 -2.33 17.82 20.97
CA LYS A 221 -1.65 18.62 19.94
C LYS A 221 -0.25 18.10 19.57
N PRO A 222 0.67 17.77 20.52
CA PRO A 222 1.99 17.25 20.16
C PRO A 222 1.97 15.91 19.40
N MET A 223 0.99 15.04 19.71
CA MET A 223 0.80 13.79 18.97
C MET A 223 0.30 14.05 17.55
N LEU A 224 -0.65 14.98 17.40
CA LEU A 224 -1.22 15.33 16.11
C LEU A 224 -0.18 16.02 15.21
N GLU A 225 0.66 16.90 15.75
CA GLU A 225 1.71 17.59 14.98
C GLU A 225 2.66 16.58 14.32
N LEU A 226 3.23 15.64 15.10
CA LEU A 226 4.09 14.60 14.53
C LEU A 226 3.36 13.68 13.53
N TYR A 227 2.06 13.45 13.74
CA TYR A 227 1.27 12.60 12.85
C TYR A 227 0.99 13.30 11.52
N GLU A 228 0.75 14.61 11.59
CA GLU A 228 0.58 15.46 10.42
C GLU A 228 1.88 15.62 9.65
N GLU A 229 3.04 15.71 10.33
CA GLU A 229 4.37 15.70 9.70
C GLU A 229 4.69 14.35 9.00
N ASP A 230 4.18 13.22 9.51
CA ASP A 230 4.28 11.91 8.86
C ASP A 230 3.35 11.81 7.64
N GLU A 231 2.16 12.40 7.72
CA GLU A 231 1.20 12.50 6.62
C GLU A 231 1.73 13.39 5.48
N GLU A 232 2.21 14.60 5.78
CA GLU A 232 2.78 15.55 4.83
C GLU A 232 4.00 14.96 4.11
N PHE A 233 4.93 14.35 4.86
CA PHE A 233 6.06 13.64 4.28
C PHE A 233 5.63 12.65 3.19
N TRP A 234 4.59 11.87 3.44
CA TRP A 234 4.11 10.86 2.49
C TRP A 234 3.52 11.49 1.24
N LEU A 235 2.70 12.55 1.40
CA LEU A 235 2.10 13.26 0.28
C LEU A 235 3.17 13.79 -0.68
N GLU A 236 4.26 14.32 -0.13
CA GLU A 236 5.38 14.88 -0.91
C GLU A 236 6.28 13.82 -1.55
N ASN A 237 6.52 12.70 -0.86
CA ASN A 237 7.63 11.80 -1.21
C ASN A 237 7.20 10.41 -1.71
N ARG A 238 5.90 10.08 -1.70
CA ARG A 238 5.41 8.73 -2.09
C ARG A 238 5.91 8.26 -3.45
N HIS A 239 6.01 9.16 -4.43
CA HIS A 239 6.51 8.80 -5.76
C HIS A 239 7.95 8.29 -5.67
N SER A 240 8.84 9.03 -4.99
CA SER A 240 10.24 8.63 -4.79
C SER A 240 10.33 7.34 -4.00
N VAL A 241 9.48 7.16 -2.97
CA VAL A 241 9.42 5.93 -2.16
C VAL A 241 9.06 4.71 -3.03
N PHE A 242 8.08 4.80 -3.93
CA PHE A 242 7.67 3.65 -4.75
C PHE A 242 8.57 3.37 -5.95
N THR A 243 9.23 4.40 -6.50
CA THR A 243 10.11 4.26 -7.66
C THR A 243 11.54 3.87 -7.26
N GLY A 244 11.94 4.16 -6.02
CA GLY A 244 13.31 4.01 -5.56
C GLY A 244 14.24 5.04 -6.23
N ASP A 245 13.74 6.25 -6.48
CA ASP A 245 14.54 7.34 -7.02
C ASP A 245 15.61 7.77 -5.99
N ASN A 246 16.86 7.90 -6.45
CA ASN A 246 18.03 8.18 -5.61
C ASN A 246 18.04 9.59 -5.01
N ASN A 247 17.04 10.41 -5.33
CA ASN A 247 16.93 11.77 -4.83
C ASN A 247 16.47 11.83 -3.37
N LEU A 248 15.70 10.83 -2.91
CA LEU A 248 15.27 10.76 -1.51
C LEU A 248 16.36 10.08 -0.67
N LYS A 249 16.87 10.79 0.32
CA LYS A 249 17.86 10.26 1.26
C LYS A 249 17.21 9.96 2.60
N ARG A 250 17.82 9.06 3.37
CA ARG A 250 17.32 8.68 4.70
C ARG A 250 17.17 9.88 5.63
N GLU A 251 18.06 10.87 5.50
CA GLU A 251 18.02 12.11 6.30
C GLU A 251 16.77 12.96 6.03
N ASP A 252 16.13 12.80 4.88
CA ASP A 252 14.94 13.58 4.50
C ASP A 252 13.68 13.09 5.25
N TYR A 253 13.68 11.84 5.74
CA TYR A 253 12.48 11.24 6.34
C TYR A 253 12.68 10.50 7.66
N LEU A 254 13.90 10.20 8.08
CA LEU A 254 14.18 9.67 9.41
C LEU A 254 14.74 10.78 10.32
N PRO A 255 14.26 10.90 11.57
CA PRO A 255 14.87 11.81 12.55
C PRO A 255 16.35 11.47 12.82
N GLU A 256 17.13 12.44 13.29
CA GLU A 256 18.57 12.27 13.61
C GLU A 256 18.85 11.05 14.49
N SER A 257 17.97 10.80 15.46
CA SER A 257 18.09 9.67 16.39
C SER A 257 18.05 8.29 15.69
N PHE A 258 17.51 8.21 14.46
CA PHE A 258 17.46 6.99 13.64
C PHE A 258 18.57 6.92 12.58
N LEU A 259 19.39 7.95 12.39
CA LEU A 259 20.37 8.03 11.29
C LEU A 259 21.78 7.58 11.67
N GLY A 260 22.07 7.45 12.97
CA GLY A 260 23.43 7.14 13.43
C GLY A 260 23.95 5.75 13.05
N SER A 261 25.23 5.52 13.32
CA SER A 261 25.95 4.27 13.00
C SER A 261 26.05 3.28 14.17
N GLU A 262 25.41 3.62 15.29
CA GLU A 262 25.41 2.84 16.52
C GLU A 262 24.80 1.46 16.32
N THR A 263 25.33 0.48 17.06
CA THR A 263 24.77 -0.87 17.08
C THR A 263 23.35 -0.84 17.62
N ARG A 264 22.41 -1.41 16.87
CA ARG A 264 20.99 -1.32 17.18
C ARG A 264 20.25 -2.62 16.91
N CYS A 265 19.27 -2.92 17.75
CA CYS A 265 18.34 -4.03 17.54
C CYS A 265 16.90 -3.56 17.45
N PHE A 266 16.08 -4.34 16.77
CA PHE A 266 14.64 -4.14 16.68
C PHE A 266 13.91 -5.28 17.40
N ILE A 267 13.00 -4.92 18.29
CA ILE A 267 12.08 -5.86 18.95
C ILE A 267 10.64 -5.43 18.67
N ASP A 268 9.81 -6.37 18.23
CA ASP A 268 8.40 -6.09 17.98
C ASP A 268 7.56 -6.41 19.22
N ALA A 269 7.26 -5.42 20.06
CA ALA A 269 6.41 -5.61 21.22
C ALA A 269 4.91 -5.42 20.93
N SER A 270 4.50 -5.28 19.67
CA SER A 270 3.12 -4.94 19.30
C SER A 270 2.11 -5.98 19.76
N VAL A 271 2.41 -7.27 19.55
CA VAL A 271 1.53 -8.41 19.87
C VAL A 271 2.07 -9.25 21.03
N PHE A 272 3.36 -9.60 21.00
CA PHE A 272 3.95 -10.50 21.99
C PHE A 272 4.76 -9.73 23.04
N PRO A 273 4.62 -10.09 24.33
CA PRO A 273 5.42 -9.47 25.40
C PRO A 273 6.90 -9.79 25.19
N ARG A 274 7.76 -8.82 25.53
CA ARG A 274 9.22 -8.95 25.39
C ARG A 274 9.91 -9.15 26.72
N ASP A 275 11.13 -9.66 26.67
CA ASP A 275 11.95 -9.93 27.84
C ASP A 275 12.52 -8.64 28.45
N ASN A 276 13.22 -8.81 29.57
CA ASN A 276 13.93 -7.76 30.28
C ASN A 276 14.82 -6.94 29.33
N LEU A 277 14.65 -5.61 29.37
CA LEU A 277 15.36 -4.68 28.49
C LEU A 277 16.89 -4.78 28.58
N ARG A 278 17.42 -5.22 29.74
CA ARG A 278 18.86 -5.40 29.96
C ARG A 278 19.48 -6.41 29.01
N ILE A 279 18.71 -7.41 28.54
CA ILE A 279 19.20 -8.41 27.58
C ILE A 279 19.63 -7.71 26.29
N TYR A 280 18.83 -6.76 25.83
CA TYR A 280 19.06 -6.03 24.59
C TYR A 280 20.14 -4.95 24.76
N LEU A 281 20.03 -4.12 25.81
CA LEU A 281 20.97 -3.02 26.07
C LEU A 281 22.39 -3.47 26.42
N SER A 282 22.59 -4.75 26.77
CA SER A 282 23.92 -5.33 26.99
C SER A 282 24.65 -5.64 25.67
N LEU A 283 23.92 -5.85 24.58
CA LEU A 283 24.47 -6.20 23.27
C LEU A 283 24.42 -5.05 22.27
N TYR A 284 23.48 -4.12 22.45
CA TYR A 284 23.20 -3.02 21.53
C TYR A 284 23.20 -1.68 22.25
N GLU A 285 23.68 -0.65 21.56
CA GLU A 285 23.61 0.72 22.03
C GLU A 285 22.18 1.26 21.99
N ILE A 286 21.43 0.91 20.95
CA ILE A 286 20.05 1.37 20.73
C ILE A 286 19.10 0.18 20.62
N VAL A 287 17.96 0.26 21.32
CA VAL A 287 16.85 -0.68 21.17
C VAL A 287 15.67 0.06 20.55
N ILE A 288 15.27 -0.37 19.36
CA ILE A 288 14.08 0.13 18.67
C ILE A 288 12.93 -0.83 18.98
N ILE A 289 11.81 -0.28 19.46
CA ILE A 289 10.66 -1.05 19.93
C ILE A 289 9.43 -0.70 19.09
N ALA A 290 8.81 -1.68 18.43
CA ALA A 290 7.43 -1.51 17.97
C ALA A 290 6.52 -1.48 19.19
N LEU A 291 5.80 -0.38 19.40
CA LEU A 291 5.08 -0.15 20.65
C LEU A 291 3.93 -1.17 20.82
N PRO A 292 3.66 -1.69 22.03
CA PRO A 292 2.55 -2.60 22.27
C PRO A 292 1.18 -1.96 22.04
N PHE A 293 0.25 -2.75 21.50
CA PHE A 293 -1.15 -2.32 21.36
C PHE A 293 -1.84 -2.25 22.73
N ASN A 294 -2.53 -1.14 22.99
CA ASN A 294 -3.38 -0.92 24.16
C ASN A 294 -2.76 -1.28 25.52
N MET A 295 -1.43 -1.20 25.65
CA MET A 295 -0.73 -1.48 26.90
C MET A 295 -0.48 -0.17 27.65
N GLU A 296 -0.95 -0.11 28.90
CA GLU A 296 -0.75 1.06 29.76
C GLU A 296 0.71 1.18 30.21
N PRO A 297 1.20 2.40 30.53
CA PRO A 297 2.61 2.62 30.89
C PRO A 297 3.13 1.68 31.97
N GLU A 298 2.34 1.45 33.02
CA GLU A 298 2.73 0.62 34.16
C GLU A 298 2.97 -0.85 33.75
N GLN A 299 2.17 -1.36 32.81
CA GLN A 299 2.34 -2.70 32.24
C GLN A 299 3.58 -2.77 31.35
N PHE A 300 3.82 -1.72 30.55
CA PHE A 300 4.99 -1.62 29.68
C PHE A 300 6.30 -1.63 30.48
N TYR A 301 6.36 -0.84 31.55
CA TYR A 301 7.51 -0.81 32.45
C TYR A 301 7.76 -2.17 33.11
N THR A 302 6.69 -2.82 33.56
CA THR A 302 6.74 -4.15 34.17
C THR A 302 7.26 -5.21 33.18
N MET A 303 6.77 -5.20 31.95
CA MET A 303 7.22 -6.10 30.87
C MET A 303 8.73 -6.01 30.67
N LEU A 304 9.24 -4.78 30.53
CA LEU A 304 10.65 -4.53 30.27
C LEU A 304 11.54 -4.55 31.53
N ARG A 305 10.95 -4.69 32.72
CA ARG A 305 11.62 -4.65 34.03
C ARG A 305 12.45 -3.38 34.26
N ILE A 306 11.82 -2.25 33.97
CA ILE A 306 12.36 -0.90 34.16
C ILE A 306 11.42 -0.05 34.99
N GLU A 307 11.95 0.99 35.63
CA GLU A 307 11.15 2.02 36.29
C GLU A 307 10.82 3.18 35.33
N ALA A 308 9.76 3.95 35.62
CA ALA A 308 9.35 5.08 34.78
C ALA A 308 10.45 6.15 34.62
N PHE A 309 11.29 6.35 35.64
CA PHE A 309 12.42 7.29 35.54
C PHE A 309 13.51 6.75 34.60
N GLU A 310 13.80 5.44 34.65
CA GLU A 310 14.79 4.78 33.80
C GLU A 310 14.35 4.84 32.34
N PHE A 311 13.06 4.61 32.10
CA PHE A 311 12.46 4.74 30.78
C PHE A 311 12.71 6.12 30.16
N LYS A 312 12.36 7.20 30.87
CA LYS A 312 12.59 8.58 30.38
C LYS A 312 14.07 8.87 30.17
N GLU A 313 14.93 8.41 31.06
CA GLU A 313 16.37 8.64 30.95
C GLU A 313 16.98 7.92 29.73
N LEU A 314 16.55 6.69 29.46
CA LEU A 314 16.99 5.94 28.29
C LEU A 314 16.54 6.61 26.98
N ILE A 315 15.33 7.18 26.93
CA ILE A 315 14.86 7.95 25.78
C ILE A 315 15.69 9.22 25.58
N LYS A 316 15.94 9.99 26.67
CA LYS A 316 16.78 11.20 26.60
C LYS A 316 18.17 10.92 26.06
N ARG A 317 18.74 9.77 26.42
CA ARG A 317 20.05 9.31 25.97
C ARG A 317 20.05 8.66 24.58
N LYS A 318 18.92 8.70 23.84
CA LYS A 318 18.74 8.05 22.53
C LYS A 318 19.00 6.53 22.56
N ARG A 319 18.88 5.89 23.74
CA ARG A 319 19.08 4.44 23.92
C ARG A 319 17.82 3.64 23.58
N LEU A 320 16.65 4.27 23.67
CA LEU A 320 15.36 3.71 23.27
C LEU A 320 14.73 4.58 22.19
N LEU A 321 14.28 3.92 21.12
CA LEU A 321 13.52 4.50 20.04
C LEU A 321 12.26 3.65 19.81
N PHE A 322 11.26 4.23 19.17
CA PHE A 322 9.94 3.63 19.01
C PHE A 322 9.44 3.75 17.60
N VAL A 323 8.67 2.75 17.18
CA VAL A 323 7.92 2.80 15.93
C VAL A 323 6.44 2.52 16.20
N ILE A 324 5.58 3.27 15.51
CA ILE A 324 4.13 3.11 15.58
C ILE A 324 3.63 2.71 14.18
N PRO A 325 3.62 1.40 13.86
CA PRO A 325 3.32 0.92 12.51
C PRO A 325 1.85 1.07 12.10
N GLN A 326 0.94 1.36 13.03
CA GLN A 326 -0.52 1.35 12.82
C GLN A 326 -1.20 2.61 13.33
N ASN A 327 -2.51 2.70 13.12
CA ASN A 327 -3.38 3.73 13.67
C ASN A 327 -3.10 4.04 15.15
N LEU A 328 -2.96 5.34 15.47
CA LEU A 328 -2.70 5.84 16.82
C LEU A 328 -3.74 5.35 17.85
N SER A 329 -4.97 5.08 17.41
CA SER A 329 -6.06 4.58 18.26
C SER A 329 -5.83 3.18 18.83
N ARG A 330 -4.81 2.46 18.35
CA ARG A 330 -4.41 1.14 18.87
C ARG A 330 -3.40 1.20 20.02
N TYR A 331 -2.93 2.38 20.42
CA TYR A 331 -1.83 2.54 21.39
C TYR A 331 -2.28 3.35 22.61
N SER A 332 -1.63 3.13 23.76
CA SER A 332 -1.88 3.96 24.94
C SER A 332 -1.39 5.39 24.70
N GLN A 333 -2.34 6.33 24.71
CA GLN A 333 -2.04 7.75 24.56
C GLN A 333 -1.11 8.27 25.65
N ARG A 334 -1.20 7.72 26.88
CA ARG A 334 -0.34 8.11 28.01
C ARG A 334 1.12 7.73 27.72
N LEU A 335 1.35 6.51 27.27
CA LEU A 335 2.69 6.01 26.95
C LEU A 335 3.30 6.77 25.77
N LEU A 336 2.53 6.94 24.68
CA LEU A 336 2.99 7.66 23.50
C LEU A 336 3.31 9.13 23.80
N LEU A 337 2.46 9.80 24.58
CA LEU A 337 2.69 11.19 24.99
C LEU A 337 3.93 11.31 25.90
N GLU A 338 4.20 10.31 26.74
CA GLU A 338 5.41 10.30 27.56
C GLU A 338 6.68 10.19 26.71
N ILE A 339 6.67 9.35 25.67
CA ILE A 339 7.76 9.23 24.70
C ILE A 339 7.99 10.57 23.98
N ILE A 340 6.93 11.13 23.40
CA ILE A 340 6.99 12.36 22.62
C ILE A 340 7.45 13.55 23.47
N ASN A 341 6.90 13.70 24.68
CA ASN A 341 7.29 14.78 25.59
C ASN A 341 8.74 14.63 26.10
N THR A 342 9.27 13.41 26.13
CA THR A 342 10.66 13.18 26.54
C THR A 342 11.63 13.50 25.41
N ARG A 343 11.34 13.04 24.19
CA ARG A 343 12.09 13.36 22.98
C ARG A 343 11.23 13.04 21.74
N PRO A 344 10.72 14.03 20.99
CA PRO A 344 9.90 13.79 19.79
C PRO A 344 10.59 12.94 18.73
N GLU A 345 11.89 13.16 18.50
CA GLU A 345 12.71 12.38 17.54
C GLU A 345 12.90 10.90 17.91
N SER A 346 12.46 10.47 19.11
CA SER A 346 12.58 9.07 19.52
C SER A 346 11.50 8.17 18.93
N VAL A 347 10.50 8.73 18.24
CA VAL A 347 9.41 7.96 17.64
C VAL A 347 9.24 8.29 16.16
N ILE A 348 8.94 7.27 15.35
CA ILE A 348 8.47 7.43 13.99
C ILE A 348 7.14 6.71 13.78
N PHE A 349 6.35 7.22 12.84
CA PHE A 349 5.04 6.70 12.50
C PHE A 349 5.05 5.90 11.20
N SER A 350 3.87 5.41 10.83
CA SER A 350 3.70 4.35 9.84
C SER A 350 4.26 4.72 8.46
N ARG A 351 4.14 5.97 7.99
CA ARG A 351 4.55 6.33 6.62
C ARG A 351 6.07 6.46 6.50
N ARG A 352 6.74 7.11 7.45
CA ARG A 352 8.21 7.14 7.51
C ARG A 352 8.81 5.75 7.70
N LEU A 353 8.18 4.89 8.53
CA LEU A 353 8.60 3.49 8.68
C LEU A 353 8.43 2.71 7.36
N THR A 354 7.34 2.95 6.64
CA THR A 354 7.09 2.36 5.31
C THR A 354 8.20 2.76 4.33
N ALA A 355 8.50 4.05 4.23
CA ALA A 355 9.55 4.56 3.35
C ALA A 355 10.91 3.92 3.65
N ALA A 356 11.31 3.88 4.93
CA ALA A 356 12.56 3.25 5.35
C ALA A 356 12.61 1.76 4.97
N SER A 357 11.51 1.04 5.17
CA SER A 357 11.45 -0.40 4.90
C SER A 357 11.48 -0.68 3.40
N LEU A 358 10.67 0.03 2.60
CA LEU A 358 10.65 -0.12 1.15
C LEU A 358 11.99 0.24 0.53
N GLU A 359 12.61 1.35 0.91
CA GLU A 359 13.96 1.73 0.44
C GLU A 359 14.94 0.56 0.59
N LYS A 360 15.00 -0.06 1.79
CA LYS A 360 15.95 -1.16 2.02
C LYS A 360 15.57 -2.45 1.29
N ILE A 361 14.28 -2.74 1.15
CA ILE A 361 13.78 -3.87 0.35
C ILE A 361 14.22 -3.70 -1.11
N GLN A 362 14.07 -2.50 -1.65
CA GLN A 362 14.45 -2.16 -3.02
C GLN A 362 15.97 -2.22 -3.20
N GLU A 363 16.76 -1.71 -2.25
CA GLU A 363 18.22 -1.78 -2.29
C GLU A 363 18.70 -3.25 -2.34
N LYS A 364 18.13 -4.12 -1.49
CA LYS A 364 18.53 -5.52 -1.38
C LYS A 364 18.06 -6.39 -2.55
N SER A 365 16.87 -6.15 -3.07
CA SER A 365 16.26 -7.03 -4.08
C SER A 365 16.33 -6.50 -5.51
N GLN A 366 16.49 -5.18 -5.68
CA GLN A 366 16.40 -4.43 -6.94
C GLN A 366 15.06 -4.53 -7.70
N LEU A 367 14.16 -5.42 -7.27
CA LEU A 367 12.89 -5.73 -7.92
C LEU A 367 11.69 -5.60 -6.98
N LEU A 368 11.80 -6.10 -5.74
CA LEU A 368 10.75 -6.03 -4.75
C LEU A 368 10.64 -4.61 -4.20
N GLY A 369 9.45 -4.24 -3.74
CA GLY A 369 9.18 -2.90 -3.19
C GLY A 369 9.08 -1.78 -4.23
N LYS A 370 9.41 -2.02 -5.51
CA LYS A 370 9.33 -1.02 -6.59
C LYS A 370 8.03 -1.13 -7.39
N THR A 371 7.54 0.02 -7.84
CA THR A 371 6.41 0.13 -8.78
C THR A 371 6.94 0.40 -10.18
N PHE A 372 6.55 -0.46 -11.13
CA PHE A 372 6.87 -0.33 -12.55
C PHE A 372 5.61 0.02 -13.35
N SER A 373 5.76 0.47 -14.60
CA SER A 373 4.61 0.67 -15.49
C SER A 373 3.94 -0.66 -15.82
N SER A 374 2.66 -0.63 -16.15
CA SER A 374 1.89 -1.84 -16.48
C SER A 374 2.54 -2.66 -17.61
N ASP A 375 3.10 -1.98 -18.62
CA ASP A 375 3.81 -2.64 -19.71
C ASP A 375 5.12 -3.31 -19.26
N GLU A 376 5.92 -2.66 -18.43
CA GLU A 376 7.15 -3.24 -17.86
C GLU A 376 6.84 -4.47 -17.01
N GLN A 377 5.82 -4.35 -16.13
CA GLN A 377 5.35 -5.45 -15.29
C GLN A 377 4.96 -6.65 -16.15
N TYR A 378 4.07 -6.47 -17.12
CA TYR A 378 3.65 -7.56 -18.00
C TYR A 378 4.81 -8.17 -18.78
N GLN A 379 5.68 -7.36 -19.39
CA GLN A 379 6.80 -7.88 -20.19
C GLN A 379 7.71 -8.77 -19.34
N PHE A 380 8.02 -8.35 -18.11
CA PHE A 380 8.82 -9.13 -17.19
C PHE A 380 8.15 -10.48 -16.85
N LEU A 381 6.87 -10.46 -16.46
CA LEU A 381 6.12 -11.67 -16.12
C LEU A 381 6.01 -12.62 -17.32
N HIS A 382 5.71 -12.08 -18.49
CA HIS A 382 5.53 -12.83 -19.72
C HIS A 382 6.84 -13.54 -20.14
N LEU A 383 7.99 -12.87 -20.00
CA LEU A 383 9.30 -13.48 -20.22
C LEU A 383 9.57 -14.62 -19.22
N CYS A 384 9.20 -14.43 -17.95
CA CYS A 384 9.31 -15.47 -16.92
C CYS A 384 8.49 -16.71 -17.29
N TYR A 385 7.25 -16.55 -17.75
CA TYR A 385 6.42 -17.67 -18.23
C TYR A 385 6.99 -18.33 -19.49
N LYS A 386 7.47 -17.55 -20.47
CA LYS A 386 8.07 -18.08 -21.70
C LYS A 386 9.36 -18.86 -21.48
N SER A 387 10.05 -18.62 -20.36
CA SER A 387 11.26 -19.36 -19.99
C SER A 387 11.03 -20.85 -19.76
N LYS A 388 9.78 -21.28 -19.48
CA LYS A 388 9.41 -22.65 -19.08
C LYS A 388 10.18 -23.15 -17.86
N ASN A 389 10.69 -22.24 -17.03
CA ASN A 389 11.34 -22.56 -15.77
C ASN A 389 10.34 -22.39 -14.63
N ARG A 390 10.04 -23.49 -13.94
CA ARG A 390 9.07 -23.52 -12.84
C ARG A 390 9.35 -22.48 -11.74
N TRP A 391 10.63 -22.20 -11.44
CA TRP A 391 10.99 -21.19 -10.44
C TRP A 391 10.68 -19.77 -10.91
N LEU A 392 10.90 -19.48 -12.20
CA LEU A 392 10.54 -18.18 -12.78
C LEU A 392 9.03 -18.01 -12.86
N GLU A 393 8.26 -19.07 -13.08
CA GLU A 393 6.80 -19.04 -12.98
C GLU A 393 6.32 -18.72 -11.56
N ILE A 394 6.95 -19.31 -10.53
CA ILE A 394 6.61 -19.02 -9.12
C ILE A 394 6.89 -17.55 -8.80
N ILE A 395 8.05 -17.03 -9.24
CA ILE A 395 8.41 -15.62 -9.09
C ILE A 395 7.40 -14.73 -9.82
N ALA A 396 7.04 -15.07 -11.05
CA ALA A 396 6.05 -14.32 -11.83
C ALA A 396 4.69 -14.27 -11.12
N ASN A 397 4.20 -15.41 -10.63
CA ASN A 397 2.96 -15.48 -9.86
C ASN A 397 2.99 -14.65 -8.58
N SER A 398 4.12 -14.64 -7.88
CA SER A 398 4.31 -13.79 -6.69
C SER A 398 4.29 -12.31 -7.06
N LEU A 399 5.06 -11.89 -8.05
CA LEU A 399 5.17 -10.49 -8.47
C LEU A 399 3.87 -9.97 -9.06
N ALA A 400 3.14 -10.78 -9.84
CA ALA A 400 1.83 -10.42 -10.38
C ALA A 400 0.87 -9.99 -9.25
N LYS A 401 0.78 -10.78 -8.18
CA LYS A 401 -0.03 -10.44 -7.00
C LYS A 401 0.49 -9.17 -6.30
N GLN A 402 1.81 -9.05 -6.12
CA GLN A 402 2.42 -7.89 -5.48
C GLN A 402 2.12 -6.59 -6.23
N TRP A 403 2.34 -6.57 -7.54
CA TRP A 403 2.14 -5.39 -8.37
C TRP A 403 0.68 -5.03 -8.59
N GLU A 404 -0.24 -6.01 -8.53
CA GLU A 404 -1.67 -5.76 -8.67
C GLU A 404 -2.24 -4.86 -7.58
N VAL A 405 -1.88 -5.09 -6.31
CA VAL A 405 -2.52 -4.42 -5.16
C VAL A 405 -1.54 -3.73 -4.22
N GLY A 406 -0.24 -3.93 -4.37
CA GLY A 406 0.81 -3.44 -3.46
C GLY A 406 0.73 -1.93 -3.18
N PRO A 407 0.77 -1.06 -4.22
CA PRO A 407 0.68 0.38 -4.02
C PRO A 407 -0.56 0.81 -3.23
N GLN A 408 -1.73 0.22 -3.55
CA GLN A 408 -2.99 0.53 -2.87
C GLN A 408 -2.97 0.08 -1.40
N LEU A 409 -2.44 -1.12 -1.12
CA LEU A 409 -2.34 -1.63 0.25
C LEU A 409 -1.40 -0.78 1.12
N ILE A 410 -0.30 -0.30 0.55
CA ILE A 410 0.62 0.60 1.25
C ILE A 410 -0.02 1.97 1.50
N GLU A 411 -0.70 2.55 0.51
CA GLU A 411 -1.39 3.84 0.69
C GLU A 411 -2.46 3.77 1.79
N ARG A 412 -3.11 2.62 1.92
CA ARG A 412 -4.20 2.39 2.87
C ARG A 412 -3.69 2.05 4.26
N ASP A 413 -2.80 1.07 4.38
CA ASP A 413 -2.45 0.42 5.66
C ASP A 413 -1.03 0.80 6.15
N GLY A 414 -0.23 1.48 5.31
CA GLY A 414 1.14 1.89 5.60
C GLY A 414 2.05 0.72 5.93
N ALA A 415 2.77 0.84 7.05
CA ALA A 415 3.88 -0.04 7.40
C ALA A 415 3.45 -1.50 7.50
N VAL A 416 2.23 -1.77 7.97
CA VAL A 416 1.72 -3.14 8.13
C VAL A 416 1.64 -3.88 6.81
N SER A 417 1.49 -3.17 5.68
CA SER A 417 1.39 -3.80 4.37
C SER A 417 2.74 -3.96 3.66
N VAL A 418 3.85 -3.55 4.30
CA VAL A 418 5.21 -3.67 3.73
C VAL A 418 5.55 -5.11 3.36
N TYR A 419 5.18 -6.10 4.19
CA TYR A 419 5.41 -7.52 3.91
C TYR A 419 4.88 -7.94 2.54
N TYR A 420 3.77 -7.33 2.09
CA TYR A 420 3.14 -7.69 0.84
C TYR A 420 4.05 -7.36 -0.34
N MET A 421 4.70 -6.19 -0.30
CA MET A 421 5.68 -5.74 -1.30
C MET A 421 7.10 -6.25 -1.03
N GLY A 422 7.33 -6.86 0.14
CA GLY A 422 8.59 -7.49 0.53
C GLY A 422 8.74 -8.94 0.05
N ALA A 423 9.53 -9.73 0.76
CA ALA A 423 9.87 -11.10 0.35
C ALA A 423 8.83 -12.15 0.76
N SER A 424 7.86 -11.77 1.60
CA SER A 424 6.89 -12.71 2.18
C SER A 424 6.03 -13.40 1.12
N THR A 425 5.48 -12.68 0.14
CA THR A 425 4.61 -13.24 -0.91
C THR A 425 5.36 -14.26 -1.77
N LEU A 426 6.66 -14.05 -1.96
CA LEU A 426 7.53 -15.01 -2.64
C LEU A 426 7.77 -16.26 -1.79
N ALA A 427 8.08 -16.10 -0.50
CA ALA A 427 8.28 -17.20 0.42
C ALA A 427 7.02 -18.07 0.58
N VAL A 428 5.86 -17.43 0.74
CA VAL A 428 4.56 -18.08 0.88
C VAL A 428 4.23 -18.89 -0.38
N ASN A 429 4.29 -18.28 -1.57
CA ASN A 429 3.98 -19.00 -2.80
C ASN A 429 4.96 -20.16 -3.05
N THR A 430 6.24 -19.99 -2.71
CA THR A 430 7.25 -21.06 -2.81
C THR A 430 6.94 -22.26 -1.91
N LEU A 431 6.39 -22.02 -0.71
CA LEU A 431 6.08 -23.07 0.25
C LEU A 431 4.68 -23.68 0.05
N LYS A 432 3.73 -22.92 -0.51
CA LYS A 432 2.42 -23.43 -0.93
C LYS A 432 2.53 -24.53 -1.98
N GLU A 433 3.51 -24.44 -2.88
CA GLU A 433 3.86 -25.50 -3.83
C GLU A 433 4.26 -26.82 -3.15
N ARG A 434 4.61 -26.78 -1.86
CA ARG A 434 4.92 -27.96 -1.04
C ARG A 434 3.75 -28.35 -0.12
N GLU A 435 2.53 -27.95 -0.48
CA GLU A 435 1.27 -28.22 0.22
C GLU A 435 1.21 -27.71 1.66
N LYS A 436 1.98 -26.66 1.99
CA LYS A 436 1.93 -26.01 3.31
C LYS A 436 1.67 -24.52 3.16
N ASP A 437 0.53 -24.08 3.70
CA ASP A 437 0.20 -22.67 3.79
C ASP A 437 0.74 -22.08 5.09
N PHE A 438 1.84 -21.32 4.99
CA PHE A 438 2.43 -20.56 6.10
C PHE A 438 2.23 -19.04 5.91
N THR A 439 1.12 -18.64 5.28
CA THR A 439 0.86 -17.22 4.99
C THR A 439 0.95 -16.39 6.26
N LEU A 440 0.31 -16.80 7.36
CA LEU A 440 0.27 -16.00 8.58
C LEU A 440 1.66 -15.84 9.22
N GLU A 441 2.38 -16.95 9.41
CA GLU A 441 3.68 -16.98 10.09
C GLU A 441 4.75 -16.24 9.30
N LEU A 442 4.76 -16.38 7.97
CA LEU A 442 5.73 -15.73 7.11
C LEU A 442 5.42 -14.25 6.92
N SER A 443 4.14 -13.89 6.78
CA SER A 443 3.74 -12.49 6.70
C SER A 443 4.02 -11.76 8.00
N SER A 444 3.66 -12.32 9.17
CA SER A 444 3.92 -11.66 10.45
C SER A 444 5.42 -11.50 10.72
N ALA A 445 6.22 -12.53 10.48
CA ALA A 445 7.67 -12.46 10.67
C ALA A 445 8.35 -11.50 9.69
N ALA A 446 7.86 -11.43 8.45
CA ALA A 446 8.38 -10.52 7.44
C ALA A 446 8.20 -9.05 7.83
N ILE A 447 7.04 -8.68 8.39
CA ILE A 447 6.76 -7.29 8.83
C ILE A 447 7.89 -6.78 9.74
N SER A 448 8.13 -7.45 10.86
CA SER A 448 9.10 -7.01 11.86
C SER A 448 10.55 -7.08 11.34
N LEU A 449 10.86 -8.08 10.51
CA LEU A 449 12.16 -8.21 9.87
C LEU A 449 12.41 -7.06 8.88
N GLU A 450 11.45 -6.72 8.04
CA GLU A 450 11.57 -5.69 7.00
C GLU A 450 11.64 -4.28 7.62
N TYR A 451 10.94 -4.05 8.73
CA TYR A 451 11.15 -2.85 9.56
C TYR A 451 12.58 -2.77 10.06
N SER A 452 13.11 -3.87 10.61
CA SER A 452 14.49 -3.89 11.10
C SER A 452 15.49 -3.59 9.99
N LEU A 453 15.27 -4.14 8.79
CA LEU A 453 16.09 -3.85 7.61
C LEU A 453 16.08 -2.35 7.30
N GLY A 454 14.90 -1.75 7.20
CA GLY A 454 14.75 -0.30 6.91
C GLY A 454 15.40 0.61 7.95
N LEU A 455 15.40 0.20 9.21
CA LEU A 455 15.98 0.97 10.32
C LEU A 455 17.47 0.67 10.55
N GLY A 456 18.07 -0.23 9.75
CA GLY A 456 19.45 -0.66 9.89
C GLY A 456 19.71 -1.42 11.19
N ALA A 457 18.74 -2.19 11.66
CA ALA A 457 18.75 -2.86 12.95
C ALA A 457 18.73 -4.38 12.85
N HIS A 458 19.40 -5.02 13.81
CA HIS A 458 19.32 -6.46 13.97
C HIS A 458 17.94 -6.86 14.51
N HIS A 459 17.16 -7.60 13.73
CA HIS A 459 15.88 -8.14 14.20
C HIS A 459 16.14 -9.19 15.28
N LEU A 460 15.42 -9.09 16.40
CA LEU A 460 15.36 -10.12 17.43
C LEU A 460 13.96 -10.76 17.40
N PRO A 461 13.79 -11.89 16.68
CA PRO A 461 12.51 -12.57 16.56
C PRO A 461 11.95 -12.97 17.92
N PHE A 462 10.62 -13.06 18.03
CA PHE A 462 10.03 -13.64 19.23
C PHE A 462 10.33 -15.14 19.31
N ASP A 463 10.71 -15.63 20.49
CA ASP A 463 11.04 -17.02 20.72
C ASP A 463 10.60 -17.45 22.13
N GLN A 464 9.52 -18.22 22.20
CA GLN A 464 9.01 -18.85 23.42
C GLN A 464 8.58 -20.30 23.11
N PRO A 465 8.47 -21.18 24.12
CA PRO A 465 8.10 -22.58 23.92
C PRO A 465 6.80 -22.78 23.13
N GLU A 466 5.83 -21.87 23.27
CA GLU A 466 4.52 -21.94 22.63
C GLU A 466 4.55 -21.44 21.17
N TYR A 467 5.44 -20.50 20.83
CA TYR A 467 5.52 -19.89 19.50
C TYR A 467 6.90 -19.26 19.26
N SER A 468 7.44 -19.47 18.05
CA SER A 468 8.76 -18.96 17.66
C SER A 468 8.76 -18.47 16.21
N GLU A 469 9.24 -17.23 16.03
CA GLU A 469 9.38 -16.56 14.74
C GLU A 469 10.73 -16.85 14.06
N ILE A 470 11.67 -17.51 14.76
CA ILE A 470 13.05 -17.68 14.30
C ILE A 470 13.12 -18.32 12.91
N LYS A 471 12.42 -19.44 12.72
CA LYS A 471 12.44 -20.18 11.44
C LYS A 471 11.80 -19.39 10.30
N ALA A 472 10.71 -18.67 10.60
CA ALA A 472 10.05 -17.82 9.61
C ALA A 472 10.97 -16.67 9.19
N CYS A 473 11.60 -15.99 10.15
CA CYS A 473 12.58 -14.94 9.90
C CYS A 473 13.80 -15.46 9.11
N GLU A 474 14.29 -16.66 9.40
CA GLU A 474 15.38 -17.30 8.66
C GLU A 474 15.00 -17.52 7.18
N ILE A 475 13.79 -18.04 6.92
CA ILE A 475 13.28 -18.23 5.56
C ILE A 475 13.23 -16.89 4.81
N ILE A 476 12.61 -15.85 5.40
CA ILE A 476 12.50 -14.53 4.76
C ILE A 476 13.88 -13.90 4.53
N SER A 477 14.77 -13.99 5.51
CA SER A 477 16.14 -13.46 5.40
C SER A 477 16.94 -14.12 4.27
N ASN A 478 16.72 -15.42 4.00
CA ASN A 478 17.35 -16.12 2.88
C ASN A 478 16.89 -15.59 1.51
N PHE A 479 15.64 -15.12 1.38
CA PHE A 479 15.17 -14.49 0.15
C PHE A 479 15.89 -13.15 -0.12
N TYR A 480 16.30 -12.42 0.91
CA TYR A 480 17.03 -11.16 0.78
C TYR A 480 18.54 -11.31 0.61
N ASN A 481 19.15 -12.36 1.16
CA ASN A 481 20.60 -12.55 1.16
C ASN A 481 21.07 -13.61 0.14
N GLY A 482 20.14 -14.22 -0.59
CA GLY A 482 20.41 -15.30 -1.55
C GLY A 482 20.51 -16.67 -0.87
N PHE A 483 20.05 -17.70 -1.58
CA PHE A 483 20.15 -19.08 -1.12
C PHE A 483 21.59 -19.57 -1.20
N ASN A 484 22.25 -19.66 -0.04
CA ASN A 484 23.53 -20.36 0.04
C ASN A 484 23.27 -21.86 0.00
N ALA A 485 23.37 -22.49 -1.17
CA ALA A 485 23.09 -23.92 -1.40
C ALA A 485 23.86 -24.89 -0.46
N LYS A 486 24.86 -24.41 0.28
CA LYS A 486 25.65 -25.19 1.26
C LYS A 486 25.13 -25.12 2.71
N LYS A 487 24.15 -24.28 3.04
CA LYS A 487 23.58 -24.20 4.40
C LYS A 487 22.09 -24.51 4.36
N ASN A 488 21.80 -25.80 4.51
CA ASN A 488 20.63 -26.39 5.16
C ASN A 488 19.25 -25.83 4.78
N PHE A 489 18.60 -26.49 3.82
CA PHE A 489 17.15 -26.68 3.92
C PHE A 489 16.87 -27.60 5.11
N PHE A 490 16.19 -27.07 6.12
CA PHE A 490 15.21 -27.72 6.98
C PHE A 490 15.15 -29.25 6.94
N CYS A 491 15.87 -29.89 7.86
CA CYS A 491 15.28 -31.01 8.60
C CYS A 491 14.09 -30.43 9.38
N VAL A 492 12.89 -30.59 8.86
CA VAL A 492 11.68 -30.58 9.69
C VAL A 492 11.79 -31.82 10.57
N ASN A 493 12.49 -31.70 11.69
CA ASN A 493 12.34 -32.67 12.76
C ASN A 493 10.92 -32.52 13.28
N GLN A 494 10.08 -33.47 12.88
CA GLN A 494 8.89 -33.82 13.64
C GLN A 494 9.30 -34.05 15.10
N ARG A 495 8.85 -33.17 15.99
CA ARG A 495 8.47 -33.52 17.35
C ARG A 495 7.23 -32.73 17.73
#